data_AF-A0A7C9EHR6-F1
#
_entry.id   AF-A0A7C9EHR6-F1
#
_cell.length_a   1.000
_cell.length_b   1.000
_cell.length_c   1.000
_cell.angle_alpha   90.00
_cell.angle_beta   90.00
_cell.angle_gamma   90.00
#
_symmetry.space_group_name_H-M   'P 1'
#
loop_
_entity.id
_entity.type
_entity.pdbx_description
1 polymer ?
#
loop_
_entity_poly.entity_id
_entity_poly.type
_entity_poly.pdbx_seq_one_letter_code
_entity_poly.pdbx_strand_id
1 'polypeptide(L)'
;VDEDGKEINPHIPQYMSSAPWYLNSNKPSLKHQRKWKSDPNYTKSWYNRGERGFQADKYRKGACANCGAMTHDAKSCMERPRKVGAKWTGKRIAADEIIEEFELDYDGKRDRWNGFDPASYAYVVHRYEAK
;
A
#
# COMPACT_ATOMS: atom_id res chain seq x y z
N VAL A 1 -33.11 -24.77 14.31
CA VAL A 1 -32.46 -24.54 13.01
C VAL A 1 -32.54 -23.05 12.71
N ASP A 2 -31.47 -22.45 12.21
CA ASP A 2 -31.39 -21.03 11.85
C ASP A 2 -32.09 -20.73 10.52
N GLU A 3 -32.07 -19.46 10.11
CA GLU A 3 -32.64 -18.98 8.84
C GLU A 3 -32.02 -19.61 7.58
N ASP A 4 -30.77 -20.06 7.66
CA ASP A 4 -30.00 -20.62 6.55
C ASP A 4 -29.98 -22.17 6.60
N GLY A 5 -30.81 -22.78 7.46
CA GLY A 5 -30.90 -24.24 7.60
C GLY A 5 -29.82 -24.88 8.47
N LYS A 6 -29.00 -24.10 9.19
CA LYS A 6 -27.93 -24.60 10.07
C LYS A 6 -28.46 -24.83 11.48
N GLU A 7 -27.98 -25.87 12.14
CA GLU A 7 -28.32 -26.10 13.55
C GLU A 7 -27.64 -25.08 14.46
N ILE A 8 -28.41 -24.50 15.39
CA ILE A 8 -27.87 -23.64 16.44
C ILE A 8 -27.60 -24.53 17.64
N ASN A 9 -26.34 -24.58 18.07
CA ASN A 9 -25.95 -25.36 19.23
C ASN A 9 -26.74 -24.89 20.49
N PRO A 10 -27.52 -25.77 21.14
CA PRO A 10 -28.30 -25.44 22.33
C PRO A 10 -27.49 -25.00 23.55
N HIS A 11 -26.18 -25.28 23.57
CA HIS A 11 -25.27 -24.88 24.64
C HIS A 11 -24.74 -23.45 24.50
N ILE A 12 -25.07 -22.73 23.42
CA ILE A 12 -24.73 -21.31 23.28
C ILE A 12 -25.58 -20.52 24.29
N PRO A 13 -24.96 -19.72 25.19
CA PRO A 13 -25.73 -18.92 26.14
C PRO A 13 -26.74 -17.99 25.46
N GLN A 14 -27.90 -17.81 26.09
CA GLN A 14 -29.04 -17.09 25.51
C GLN A 14 -28.67 -15.68 25.00
N TYR A 15 -27.84 -14.95 25.74
CA TYR A 15 -27.40 -13.59 25.39
C TYR A 15 -26.51 -13.53 24.13
N MET A 16 -25.84 -14.63 23.75
CA MET A 16 -25.09 -14.71 22.50
C MET A 16 -25.99 -15.11 21.33
N SER A 17 -26.95 -16.02 21.57
CA SER A 17 -27.86 -16.53 20.52
C SER A 17 -28.98 -15.55 20.15
N SER A 18 -29.43 -14.72 21.08
CA SER A 18 -30.50 -13.75 20.83
C SER A 18 -29.97 -12.57 20.01
N ALA A 19 -30.52 -12.38 18.81
CA ALA A 19 -30.21 -11.19 18.00
C ALA A 19 -30.79 -9.93 18.67
N PRO A 20 -30.01 -8.84 18.82
CA PRO A 20 -30.50 -7.57 19.34
C PRO A 20 -31.63 -6.96 18.48
N TRP A 21 -32.52 -6.19 19.12
CA TRP A 21 -33.71 -5.62 18.48
C TRP A 21 -33.42 -4.77 17.23
N TYR A 22 -32.28 -4.08 17.17
CA TYR A 22 -31.90 -3.20 16.06
C TYR A 22 -31.49 -3.96 14.78
N LEU A 23 -31.38 -5.29 14.83
CA LEU A 23 -31.07 -6.13 13.66
C LEU A 23 -32.32 -6.74 13.00
N ASN A 24 -33.53 -6.39 13.47
CA ASN A 24 -34.83 -6.81 12.89
C ASN A 24 -34.89 -8.29 12.49
N SER A 25 -34.24 -9.16 13.26
CA SER A 25 -34.14 -10.59 12.97
C SER A 25 -35.29 -11.32 13.68
N ASN A 26 -36.31 -11.71 12.94
CA ASN A 26 -37.51 -12.37 13.47
C ASN A 26 -37.32 -13.88 13.71
N LYS A 27 -36.15 -14.43 13.38
CA LYS A 27 -35.83 -15.86 13.50
C LYS A 27 -34.51 -16.06 14.26
N PRO A 28 -34.34 -17.20 14.97
CA PRO A 28 -33.07 -17.55 15.60
C PRO A 28 -31.93 -17.57 14.57
N SER A 29 -30.86 -16.82 14.82
CA SER A 29 -29.73 -16.67 13.89
C SER A 29 -28.47 -16.27 14.65
N LEU A 30 -27.30 -16.68 14.14
CA LEU A 30 -25.98 -16.24 14.61
C LEU A 30 -25.31 -15.27 13.62
N LYS A 31 -26.06 -14.72 12.65
CA LYS A 31 -25.53 -13.78 11.65
C LYS A 31 -24.95 -12.52 12.30
N HIS A 32 -25.54 -12.05 13.41
CA HIS A 32 -25.04 -10.88 14.15
C HIS A 32 -23.71 -11.12 14.86
N GLN A 33 -23.36 -12.38 15.10
CA GLN A 33 -22.06 -12.78 15.66
C GLN A 33 -20.98 -12.92 14.58
N ARG A 34 -21.37 -12.96 13.30
CA ARG A 34 -20.42 -12.99 12.20
C ARG A 34 -19.82 -11.61 11.98
N LYS A 35 -18.60 -11.61 11.47
CA LYS A 35 -17.91 -10.38 11.05
C LYS A 35 -18.72 -9.71 9.93
N TRP A 36 -19.30 -8.55 10.24
CA TRP A 36 -20.19 -7.83 9.32
C TRP A 36 -19.42 -6.95 8.31
N LYS A 37 -18.20 -6.55 8.63
CA LYS A 37 -17.28 -5.89 7.69
C LYS A 37 -16.32 -6.92 7.12
N SER A 38 -16.24 -7.04 5.80
CA SER A 38 -15.11 -7.71 5.17
C SER A 38 -13.81 -7.00 5.58
N ASP A 39 -12.73 -7.76 5.72
CA ASP A 39 -11.41 -7.11 5.80
C ASP A 39 -11.20 -6.27 4.54
N PRO A 40 -10.60 -5.08 4.68
CA PRO A 40 -10.10 -4.35 3.52
C PRO A 40 -9.24 -5.29 2.68
N ASN A 41 -9.37 -5.23 1.36
CA ASN A 41 -8.51 -6.01 0.47
C ASN A 41 -7.14 -5.33 0.44
N TYR A 42 -6.32 -5.57 1.46
CA TYR A 42 -4.99 -5.00 1.59
C TYR A 42 -4.14 -5.44 0.39
N THR A 43 -3.51 -4.46 -0.25
CA THR A 43 -2.67 -4.73 -1.41
C THR A 43 -1.41 -5.47 -1.00
N LYS A 44 -0.89 -6.38 -1.84
CA LYS A 44 0.45 -6.95 -1.64
C LYS A 44 1.54 -6.20 -2.42
N SER A 45 1.15 -5.16 -3.14
CA SER A 45 2.05 -4.33 -3.93
C SER A 45 2.92 -3.48 -3.01
N TRP A 46 4.11 -3.13 -3.50
CA TRP A 46 5.03 -2.24 -2.82
C TRP A 46 5.45 -1.10 -3.74
N TYR A 47 5.98 -0.02 -3.15
CA TYR A 47 6.42 1.17 -3.87
C TYR A 47 7.45 0.85 -4.96
N ASN A 48 7.23 1.40 -6.15
CA ASN A 48 8.16 1.32 -7.29
C ASN A 48 9.41 2.18 -7.07
N ARG A 49 10.40 1.63 -6.35
CA ARG A 49 11.63 2.35 -5.99
C ARG A 49 12.57 2.49 -7.17
N GLY A 50 13.00 3.72 -7.45
CA GLY A 50 13.99 4.01 -8.48
C GLY A 50 13.44 4.06 -9.90
N GLU A 51 12.16 3.72 -10.08
CA GLU A 51 11.46 3.96 -11.34
C GLU A 51 11.24 5.47 -11.55
N ARG A 52 11.40 5.88 -12.80
CA ARG A 52 11.25 7.27 -13.23
C ARG A 52 10.02 7.36 -14.10
N GLY A 53 9.15 8.31 -13.77
CA GLY A 53 7.99 8.65 -14.58
C GLY A 53 8.37 9.58 -15.72
N PHE A 54 7.52 10.57 -15.97
CA PHE A 54 7.67 11.49 -17.08
C PHE A 54 8.90 12.41 -16.91
N GLN A 55 9.73 12.52 -17.94
CA GLN A 55 10.83 13.49 -17.99
C GLN A 55 10.48 14.64 -18.94
N ALA A 56 10.47 15.86 -18.40
CA ALA A 56 10.25 17.06 -19.19
C ALA A 56 11.56 17.60 -19.78
N ASP A 57 11.52 18.12 -21.00
CA ASP A 57 12.68 18.79 -21.62
C ASP A 57 12.89 20.23 -21.12
N LYS A 58 11.82 20.84 -20.58
CA LYS A 58 11.81 22.24 -20.15
C LYS A 58 11.27 22.35 -18.73
N TYR A 59 11.72 23.39 -18.02
CA TYR A 59 11.23 23.70 -16.68
C TYR A 59 9.74 24.05 -16.71
N ARG A 60 8.97 23.43 -15.81
CA ARG A 60 7.53 23.68 -15.62
C ARG A 60 7.31 24.55 -14.39
N LYS A 61 6.33 25.47 -14.45
CA LYS A 61 5.96 26.31 -13.30
C LYS A 61 5.44 25.41 -12.18
N GLY A 62 6.00 25.56 -10.98
CA GLY A 62 5.69 24.71 -9.82
C GLY A 62 6.68 23.57 -9.61
N ALA A 63 7.58 23.32 -10.56
CA ALA A 63 8.61 22.30 -10.40
C ALA A 63 9.69 22.74 -9.42
N CYS A 64 10.36 21.77 -8.80
CA CYS A 64 11.53 21.95 -7.96
C CYS A 64 12.54 22.90 -8.64
N ALA A 65 12.87 23.99 -7.97
CA ALA A 65 13.77 25.01 -8.53
C ALA A 65 15.19 24.47 -8.79
N ASN A 66 15.59 23.40 -8.10
CA ASN A 66 16.91 22.77 -8.22
C ASN A 66 16.98 21.81 -9.42
N CYS A 67 16.18 20.74 -9.43
CA CYS A 67 16.27 19.66 -10.41
C CYS A 67 15.22 19.73 -11.53
N GLY A 68 14.08 20.40 -11.32
CA GLY A 68 13.01 20.53 -12.32
C GLY A 68 11.94 19.43 -12.32
N ALA A 69 11.97 18.49 -11.36
CA ALA A 69 10.86 17.54 -11.13
C ALA A 69 9.67 18.23 -10.45
N MET A 70 8.45 17.74 -10.68
CA MET A 70 7.21 18.33 -10.14
C MET A 70 6.72 17.72 -8.82
N THR A 71 7.31 16.63 -8.37
CA THR A 71 6.80 15.84 -7.22
C THR A 71 7.23 16.38 -5.86
N HIS A 72 8.24 17.25 -5.82
CA HIS A 72 8.89 17.68 -4.59
C HIS A 72 9.39 19.12 -4.69
N ASP A 73 9.68 19.71 -3.52
CA ASP A 73 10.21 21.06 -3.40
C ASP A 73 11.74 21.10 -3.42
N ALA A 74 12.31 22.28 -3.65
CA ALA A 74 13.76 22.46 -3.65
C ALA A 74 14.46 22.03 -2.33
N LYS A 75 13.74 22.04 -1.20
CA LYS A 75 14.25 21.64 0.11
C LYS A 75 14.29 20.11 0.29
N SER A 76 13.34 19.39 -0.30
CA SER A 76 13.27 17.92 -0.27
C SER A 76 13.92 17.28 -1.49
N CYS A 77 14.66 18.06 -2.28
CA CYS A 77 15.32 17.59 -3.48
C CYS A 77 16.47 16.64 -3.14
N MET A 78 16.44 15.44 -3.73
CA MET A 78 17.50 14.43 -3.56
C MET A 78 18.71 14.68 -4.46
N GLU A 79 18.58 15.56 -5.46
CA GLU A 79 19.69 15.99 -6.31
C GLU A 79 20.58 16.99 -5.60
N ARG A 80 21.89 16.95 -5.91
CA ARG A 80 22.86 17.88 -5.32
C ARG A 80 22.39 19.33 -5.49
N PRO A 81 22.38 20.17 -4.43
CA PRO A 81 22.03 21.58 -4.55
C PRO A 81 22.91 22.28 -5.59
N ARG A 82 22.28 22.86 -6.62
CA ARG A 82 22.96 23.56 -7.70
C ARG A 82 23.10 25.04 -7.35
N LYS A 83 24.24 25.66 -7.69
CA LYS A 83 24.44 27.12 -7.56
C LYS A 83 23.42 27.91 -8.39
N VAL A 84 23.14 27.43 -9.60
CA VAL A 84 22.07 27.94 -10.47
C VAL A 84 21.15 26.76 -10.80
N GLY A 85 19.93 26.81 -10.30
CA GLY A 85 18.96 25.71 -10.42
C GLY A 85 18.38 25.54 -11.84
N ALA A 86 17.67 24.43 -12.04
CA ALA A 86 16.93 24.13 -13.25
C ALA A 86 15.92 25.22 -13.64
N LYS A 87 15.36 25.94 -12.66
CA LYS A 87 14.44 27.07 -12.90
C LYS A 87 15.01 28.15 -13.83
N TRP A 88 16.30 28.45 -13.68
CA TRP A 88 16.95 29.54 -14.44
C TRP A 88 17.75 29.02 -15.63
N THR A 89 18.28 27.80 -15.53
CA THR A 89 19.13 27.22 -16.59
C THR A 89 18.35 26.42 -17.62
N GLY A 90 17.21 25.83 -17.24
CA GLY A 90 16.46 24.89 -18.07
C GLY A 90 17.24 23.61 -18.42
N LYS A 91 18.38 23.34 -17.77
CA LYS A 91 19.29 22.23 -18.09
C LYS A 91 19.19 21.12 -17.06
N ARG A 92 19.38 19.87 -17.52
CA ARG A 92 19.39 18.66 -16.68
C ARG A 92 18.13 18.58 -15.82
N ILE A 93 16.97 18.58 -16.49
CA ILE A 93 15.66 18.39 -15.85
C ILE A 93 15.55 16.92 -15.43
N ALA A 94 15.30 16.70 -14.15
CA ALA A 94 15.06 15.37 -13.61
C ALA A 94 13.70 14.83 -14.07
N ALA A 95 13.58 13.50 -14.15
CA ALA A 95 12.29 12.86 -14.34
C ALA A 95 11.44 13.00 -13.08
N ASP A 96 10.13 13.07 -13.25
CA ASP A 96 9.16 13.03 -12.15
C ASP A 96 9.15 11.64 -11.51
N GLU A 97 9.09 11.60 -10.18
CA GLU A 97 8.92 10.39 -9.38
C GLU A 97 7.48 9.86 -9.49
N ILE A 98 7.31 8.54 -9.35
CA ILE A 98 6.00 7.90 -9.30
C ILE A 98 5.51 7.95 -7.86
N ILE A 99 4.39 8.62 -7.62
CA ILE A 99 3.77 8.72 -6.30
C ILE A 99 2.65 7.68 -6.23
N GLU A 100 2.81 6.72 -5.32
CA GLU A 100 1.85 5.64 -5.10
C GLU A 100 1.36 5.69 -3.64
N GLU A 101 0.10 5.30 -3.42
CA GLU A 101 -0.48 5.20 -2.09
C GLU A 101 -1.09 3.80 -1.93
N PHE A 102 -0.76 3.13 -0.82
CA PHE A 102 -1.19 1.77 -0.54
C PHE A 102 -1.83 1.69 0.84
N GLU A 103 -2.95 0.98 0.92
CA GLU A 103 -3.52 0.56 2.19
C GLU A 103 -3.03 -0.84 2.53
N LEU A 104 -2.29 -0.93 3.64
CA LEU A 104 -1.69 -2.14 4.16
C LEU A 104 -2.14 -2.34 5.61
N ASP A 105 -2.21 -3.60 6.02
CA ASP A 105 -2.45 -4.00 7.41
C ASP A 105 -1.20 -3.77 8.28
N TYR A 106 -1.30 -4.12 9.57
CA TYR A 106 -0.21 -3.91 10.52
C TYR A 106 1.05 -4.68 10.12
N ASP A 107 0.87 -5.94 9.71
CA ASP A 107 1.94 -6.85 9.32
C ASP A 107 2.49 -6.47 7.94
N GLY A 108 1.63 -6.16 6.96
CA GLY A 108 2.05 -5.71 5.64
C GLY A 108 2.88 -4.43 5.67
N LYS A 109 2.61 -3.48 6.58
CA LYS A 109 3.49 -2.29 6.75
C LYS A 109 4.86 -2.63 7.35
N ARG A 110 4.97 -3.73 8.09
CA ARG A 110 6.17 -4.13 8.85
C ARG A 110 6.92 -5.31 8.27
N ASP A 111 6.43 -5.86 7.16
CA ASP A 111 7.11 -6.95 6.50
C ASP A 111 8.50 -6.48 6.04
N ARG A 112 9.52 -7.14 6.59
CA ARG A 112 10.92 -6.89 6.29
C ARG A 112 11.26 -7.17 4.83
N TRP A 113 10.48 -8.02 4.18
CA TRP A 113 10.71 -8.47 2.80
C TRP A 113 9.87 -7.70 1.78
N ASN A 114 9.23 -6.60 2.17
CA ASN A 114 8.53 -5.73 1.25
C ASN A 114 9.42 -5.23 0.09
N GLY A 115 8.98 -5.47 -1.15
CA GLY A 115 9.72 -5.13 -2.35
C GLY A 115 10.90 -6.05 -2.66
N PHE A 116 10.97 -7.24 -2.04
CA PHE A 116 11.98 -8.25 -2.38
C PHE A 116 11.75 -8.77 -3.80
N ASP A 117 12.77 -8.65 -4.67
CA ASP A 117 12.79 -9.27 -5.99
C ASP A 117 13.15 -10.77 -5.86
N PRO A 118 12.24 -11.71 -6.19
CA PRO A 118 12.53 -13.14 -6.12
C PRO A 118 13.70 -13.57 -7.00
N ALA A 119 13.97 -12.87 -8.11
CA ALA A 119 15.09 -13.18 -8.99
C ALA A 119 16.44 -12.94 -8.30
N SER A 120 16.52 -11.99 -7.36
CA SER A 120 17.73 -11.72 -6.58
C SER A 120 18.16 -12.90 -5.69
N TYR A 121 17.27 -13.85 -5.40
CA TYR A 121 17.63 -15.07 -4.66
C TYR A 121 18.60 -15.97 -5.43
N ALA A 122 18.66 -15.84 -6.77
CA ALA A 122 19.61 -16.56 -7.61
C ALA A 122 21.07 -16.35 -7.17
N TYR A 123 21.44 -15.16 -6.66
CA TYR A 123 22.79 -14.89 -6.14
C TYR A 123 23.15 -15.79 -4.95
N VAL A 124 22.18 -16.13 -4.11
CA VAL A 124 22.38 -17.04 -2.97
C VAL A 124 22.63 -18.44 -3.50
N VAL A 125 21.80 -18.91 -4.43
CA VAL A 125 21.95 -20.23 -5.08
C VAL A 125 23.33 -20.36 -5.73
N HIS A 126 23.71 -19.41 -6.57
CA HIS A 126 25.02 -19.40 -7.23
C HIS A 126 26.20 -19.40 -6.24
N ARG A 127 26.07 -18.70 -5.11
CA ARG A 127 27.10 -18.71 -4.06
C ARG A 127 27.25 -20.09 -3.40
N TYR A 128 26.17 -20.86 -3.27
CA TYR A 128 26.21 -22.22 -2.74
C TYR A 128 26.74 -23.21 -3.77
N GLU A 129 26.38 -23.07 -5.04
CA GLU A 129 26.87 -23.93 -6.14
C GLU A 129 28.37 -23.73 -6.44
N ALA A 130 28.91 -22.54 -6.16
CA ALA A 130 30.33 -22.24 -6.35
C ALA A 130 31.24 -22.80 -5.23
N LYS A 131 30.66 -23.42 -4.20
CA LYS A 131 31.39 -24.10 -3.12
C LYS A 131 31.48 -25.60 -3.39
#